data_AF-A0A9D7DJ44-F1
#
_entry.id   AF-A0A9D7DJ44-F1
#
_cell.length_a   1.000
_cell.length_b   1.000
_cell.length_c   1.000
_cell.angle_alpha   90.00
_cell.angle_beta   90.00
_cell.angle_gamma   90.00
#
_symmetry.space_group_name_H-M   'P 1'
#
loop_
_entity.id
_entity.type
_entity.pdbx_description
1 polymer ?
#
loop_
_entity_poly.entity_id
_entity_poly.type
_entity_poly.pdbx_seq_one_letter_code
_entity_poly.pdbx_strand_id
1 'polypeptide(L)'
;MQTTRLFLVFALVLSHLHSVAQPQLDNPSYEAWTNVGQASQEPTDWSSLKTSDGGAFINALVPQLCWRSTDAHTGSYSVNLRTVSSVAGDANGLLTNGRVHAELAVENSYMFTVQDDAQWNTTMTSRPDSIAGWFKADPETGDRPNVGALLHVDDGRLPAFGTEGNYVAGASWKGPYAQVTEWTRFSAPFQYLNNSQPEWILLILTAGDSAGSSVGTQVWYDDLALIYNLYCTPQVVSATVSAAEAFALAVDYNTGGIPVEATDFAVELSDPAGSFAAPTTIGTFTSFSSSGTIPCSIPAGTLPGAGYKLRVVALSPYYASVPTDFMIEGATGLEEREGERWNAWPLPTGLMVDLRSVPFNDPHFQLFDARGGLLETGRLQPGSLNTISLDGVEGICLLRVVHREGEVTRKLVLR
;
A
#
# COMPACT_ATOMS: atom_id res chain seq x y z
N MET A 1 11.17 -35.10 -47.73
CA MET A 1 9.91 -34.64 -47.14
C MET A 1 10.16 -34.33 -45.67
N GLN A 2 10.48 -33.06 -45.36
CA GLN A 2 10.58 -32.57 -43.98
C GLN A 2 9.21 -32.07 -43.54
N THR A 3 8.69 -32.62 -42.45
CA THR A 3 7.45 -32.19 -41.81
C THR A 3 7.78 -31.14 -40.74
N THR A 4 7.57 -29.88 -41.09
CA THR A 4 7.70 -28.74 -40.18
C THR A 4 6.55 -28.77 -39.16
N ARG A 5 6.86 -28.87 -37.87
CA ARG A 5 5.88 -28.71 -36.78
C ARG A 5 5.71 -27.23 -36.48
N LEU A 6 4.49 -26.73 -36.61
CA LEU A 6 4.08 -25.38 -36.26
C LEU A 6 3.88 -25.29 -34.74
N PHE A 7 4.72 -24.52 -34.05
CA PHE A 7 4.49 -24.14 -32.65
C PHE A 7 3.59 -22.91 -32.63
N LEU A 8 2.35 -23.07 -32.14
CA LEU A 8 1.49 -21.95 -31.80
C LEU A 8 1.95 -21.42 -30.43
N VAL A 9 2.50 -20.21 -30.40
CA VAL A 9 2.73 -19.45 -29.17
C VAL A 9 1.44 -18.69 -28.88
N PHE A 10 0.71 -19.08 -27.84
CA PHE A 10 -0.37 -18.29 -27.28
C PHE A 10 0.25 -17.14 -26.49
N ALA A 11 0.25 -15.93 -27.06
CA ALA A 11 0.53 -14.73 -26.30
C ALA A 11 -0.68 -14.45 -25.39
N LEU A 12 -0.53 -14.69 -24.09
CA LEU A 12 -1.51 -14.31 -23.08
C LEU A 12 -1.46 -12.77 -22.97
N VAL A 13 -2.33 -12.07 -23.67
CA VAL A 13 -2.55 -10.64 -23.45
C VAL A 13 -3.28 -10.53 -22.11
N LEU A 14 -2.53 -10.23 -21.05
CA LEU A 14 -3.07 -9.90 -19.74
C LEU A 14 -3.70 -8.51 -19.85
N SER A 15 -4.98 -8.43 -20.21
CA SER A 15 -5.75 -7.20 -20.07
C SER A 15 -5.79 -6.87 -18.57
N HIS A 16 -5.10 -5.80 -18.17
CA HIS A 16 -5.15 -5.28 -16.81
C HIS A 16 -6.51 -4.62 -16.61
N LEU A 17 -7.53 -5.44 -16.33
CA LEU A 17 -8.77 -4.95 -15.77
C LEU A 17 -8.44 -4.50 -14.35
N HIS A 18 -8.15 -3.22 -14.18
CA HIS A 18 -8.06 -2.63 -12.86
C HIS A 18 -9.46 -2.64 -12.26
N SER A 19 -9.70 -3.61 -11.38
CA SER A 19 -10.89 -3.64 -10.55
C SER A 19 -10.79 -2.45 -9.58
N VAL A 20 -11.76 -1.54 -9.65
CA VAL A 20 -11.79 -0.37 -8.77
C VAL A 20 -12.42 -0.84 -7.48
N ALA A 21 -11.58 -1.24 -6.54
CA ALA A 21 -12.06 -1.74 -5.27
C ALA A 21 -12.57 -0.64 -4.34
N GLN A 22 -12.35 0.65 -4.55
CA GLN A 22 -12.67 1.71 -3.57
C GLN A 22 -13.10 3.00 -4.28
N PRO A 23 -13.75 3.97 -3.59
CA PRO A 23 -14.18 5.22 -4.22
C PRO A 23 -13.06 5.85 -5.03
N GLN A 24 -13.39 6.27 -6.23
CA GLN A 24 -12.41 6.77 -7.18
C GLN A 24 -13.03 7.88 -8.01
N LEU A 25 -12.18 8.69 -8.61
CA LEU A 25 -12.60 9.79 -9.48
C LEU A 25 -13.32 9.25 -10.72
N ASP A 26 -14.23 10.05 -11.27
CA ASP A 26 -14.88 9.77 -12.54
C ASP A 26 -13.97 10.17 -13.72
N ASN A 27 -13.84 9.27 -14.69
CA ASN A 27 -12.99 9.46 -15.89
C ASN A 27 -11.57 10.03 -15.61
N PRO A 28 -10.80 9.52 -14.63
CA PRO A 28 -9.52 10.12 -14.24
C PRO A 28 -8.37 9.82 -15.19
N SER A 29 -8.58 8.88 -16.12
CA SER A 29 -7.68 8.57 -17.23
C SER A 29 -8.03 9.34 -18.51
N TYR A 30 -9.05 10.22 -18.47
CA TYR A 30 -9.44 11.10 -19.58
C TYR A 30 -9.67 10.39 -20.93
N GLU A 31 -10.26 9.20 -20.92
CA GLU A 31 -10.53 8.44 -22.14
C GLU A 31 -11.88 8.81 -22.78
N ALA A 32 -12.83 9.26 -21.97
CA ALA A 32 -14.14 9.71 -22.43
C ALA A 32 -14.18 11.25 -22.59
N TRP A 33 -14.71 11.73 -23.72
CA TRP A 33 -14.77 13.15 -24.06
C TRP A 33 -16.11 13.55 -24.65
N THR A 34 -16.53 14.76 -24.33
CA THR A 34 -17.69 15.43 -24.94
C THR A 34 -17.24 16.48 -25.95
N ASN A 35 -18.09 16.78 -26.93
CA ASN A 35 -17.88 17.86 -27.92
C ASN A 35 -16.52 17.80 -28.67
N VAL A 36 -15.99 16.59 -28.92
CA VAL A 36 -14.68 16.40 -29.57
C VAL A 36 -14.59 17.19 -30.89
N GLY A 37 -13.51 17.96 -31.02
CA GLY A 37 -13.27 18.81 -32.19
C GLY A 37 -13.93 20.19 -32.14
N GLN A 38 -14.70 20.50 -31.09
CA GLN A 38 -15.23 21.84 -30.83
C GLN A 38 -14.37 22.59 -29.79
N ALA A 39 -14.56 23.91 -29.69
CA ALA A 39 -13.90 24.73 -28.66
C ALA A 39 -14.36 24.41 -27.24
N SER A 40 -15.51 23.75 -27.07
CA SER A 40 -16.07 23.27 -25.80
C SER A 40 -15.77 21.80 -25.53
N GLN A 41 -14.76 21.21 -26.18
CA GLN A 41 -14.35 19.84 -25.89
C GLN A 41 -13.78 19.74 -24.47
N GLU A 42 -14.27 18.77 -23.72
CA GLU A 42 -13.85 18.52 -22.34
C GLU A 42 -14.00 17.02 -22.04
N PRO A 43 -13.19 16.45 -21.13
CA PRO A 43 -13.42 15.09 -20.65
C PRO A 43 -14.83 14.98 -20.07
N THR A 44 -15.50 13.85 -20.29
CA THR A 44 -16.78 13.56 -19.63
C THR A 44 -16.61 13.62 -18.11
N ASP A 45 -17.57 14.23 -17.40
CA ASP A 45 -17.58 14.48 -15.94
C ASP A 45 -16.57 15.52 -15.43
N TRP A 46 -15.96 16.28 -16.36
CA TRP A 46 -15.07 17.39 -16.06
C TRP A 46 -15.48 18.64 -16.80
N SER A 47 -15.37 19.80 -16.15
CA SER A 47 -15.64 21.10 -16.76
C SER A 47 -14.43 22.01 -16.76
N SER A 48 -14.37 22.89 -17.75
CA SER A 48 -13.50 24.05 -17.79
C SER A 48 -14.36 25.32 -17.81
N LEU A 49 -13.71 26.48 -17.96
CA LEU A 49 -14.40 27.76 -18.08
C LEU A 49 -15.38 27.79 -19.28
N LYS A 50 -15.16 26.98 -20.33
CA LYS A 50 -15.99 26.99 -21.55
C LYS A 50 -17.42 26.50 -21.34
N THR A 51 -17.64 25.64 -20.35
CA THR A 51 -18.94 25.05 -20.01
C THR A 51 -19.43 25.49 -18.63
N SER A 52 -18.93 26.63 -18.16
CA SER A 52 -19.31 27.23 -16.88
C SER A 52 -20.83 27.45 -16.75
N ASP A 53 -21.30 27.69 -15.53
CA ASP A 53 -22.69 28.04 -15.26
C ASP A 53 -23.04 29.51 -15.61
N GLY A 54 -22.07 30.35 -16.01
CA GLY A 54 -22.22 31.78 -16.29
C GLY A 54 -23.10 32.12 -17.51
N GLY A 55 -23.68 31.09 -18.14
CA GLY A 55 -24.62 31.21 -19.26
C GLY A 55 -23.94 31.43 -20.62
N ALA A 56 -24.76 31.39 -21.68
CA ALA A 56 -24.28 31.41 -23.06
C ALA A 56 -23.47 32.66 -23.43
N PHE A 57 -23.79 33.81 -22.82
CA PHE A 57 -23.08 35.06 -23.07
C PHE A 57 -21.63 34.99 -22.56
N ILE A 58 -21.41 34.61 -21.30
CA ILE A 58 -20.06 34.49 -20.72
C ILE A 58 -19.29 33.36 -21.43
N ASN A 59 -19.94 32.21 -21.64
CA ASN A 59 -19.32 31.04 -22.30
C ASN A 59 -18.89 31.32 -23.75
N ALA A 60 -19.53 32.27 -24.45
CA ALA A 60 -19.12 32.71 -25.77
C ALA A 60 -17.83 33.56 -25.76
N LEU A 61 -17.55 34.27 -24.67
CA LEU A 61 -16.43 35.21 -24.55
C LEU A 61 -15.14 34.59 -24.02
N VAL A 62 -15.25 33.53 -23.23
CA VAL A 62 -14.09 32.85 -22.63
C VAL A 62 -13.33 32.02 -23.68
N PRO A 63 -12.00 31.85 -23.60
CA PRO A 63 -11.26 31.03 -24.56
C PRO A 63 -11.40 29.54 -24.24
N GLN A 64 -10.99 28.68 -25.18
CA GLN A 64 -10.77 27.25 -24.89
C GLN A 64 -9.55 27.10 -23.99
N LEU A 65 -9.66 26.28 -22.93
CA LEU A 65 -8.61 26.06 -21.93
C LEU A 65 -8.17 24.60 -21.82
N CYS A 66 -8.91 23.70 -22.46
CA CYS A 66 -8.76 22.25 -22.39
C CYS A 66 -8.78 21.64 -23.79
N TRP A 67 -7.84 20.74 -24.06
CA TRP A 67 -7.72 19.99 -25.30
C TRP A 67 -7.48 18.50 -25.01
N ARG A 68 -8.05 17.64 -25.85
CA ARG A 68 -7.71 16.23 -25.88
C ARG A 68 -6.35 16.01 -26.52
N SER A 69 -5.46 15.33 -25.82
CA SER A 69 -4.13 14.91 -26.30
C SER A 69 -4.16 13.43 -26.69
N THR A 70 -3.39 13.03 -27.70
CA THR A 70 -3.10 11.61 -28.01
C THR A 70 -1.73 11.16 -27.50
N ASP A 71 -0.97 12.07 -26.88
CA ASP A 71 0.17 11.72 -26.04
C ASP A 71 -0.40 11.49 -24.64
N ALA A 72 -0.33 10.25 -24.16
CA ALA A 72 -0.97 9.75 -22.94
C ALA A 72 0.00 8.81 -22.20
N HIS A 73 -0.12 8.75 -20.87
CA HIS A 73 0.70 7.89 -20.03
C HIS A 73 0.23 6.43 -20.16
N THR A 74 -1.09 6.21 -20.04
CA THR A 74 -1.74 4.97 -20.43
C THR A 74 -2.92 5.26 -21.36
N GLY A 75 -3.56 4.20 -21.89
CA GLY A 75 -4.71 4.39 -22.76
C GLY A 75 -4.38 5.09 -24.09
N SER A 76 -5.32 5.92 -24.56
CA SER A 76 -5.24 6.62 -25.85
C SER A 76 -5.22 8.14 -25.70
N TYR A 77 -5.72 8.67 -24.59
CA TYR A 77 -5.94 10.10 -24.44
C TYR A 77 -5.50 10.61 -23.08
N SER A 78 -5.00 11.83 -23.07
CA SER A 78 -4.79 12.61 -21.85
C SER A 78 -5.45 13.98 -21.98
N VAL A 79 -5.55 14.72 -20.89
CA VAL A 79 -5.92 16.14 -20.96
C VAL A 79 -4.68 17.02 -21.13
N ASN A 80 -4.77 18.03 -22.00
CA ASN A 80 -3.81 19.12 -22.13
C ASN A 80 -4.51 20.43 -21.74
N LEU A 81 -4.02 21.09 -20.70
CA LEU A 81 -4.47 22.41 -20.28
C LEU A 81 -3.44 23.46 -20.71
N ARG A 82 -3.93 24.60 -21.21
CA ARG A 82 -3.06 25.68 -21.70
C ARG A 82 -3.51 27.03 -21.20
N THR A 83 -2.54 27.86 -20.86
CA THR A 83 -2.75 29.28 -20.64
C THR A 83 -2.75 30.00 -21.98
N VAL A 84 -3.84 30.71 -22.27
CA VAL A 84 -4.07 31.38 -23.56
C VAL A 84 -4.56 32.81 -23.38
N SER A 85 -4.35 33.65 -24.39
CA SER A 85 -4.87 35.01 -24.39
C SER A 85 -6.40 35.02 -24.48
N SER A 86 -7.04 35.92 -23.73
CA SER A 86 -8.47 36.21 -23.82
C SER A 86 -8.72 37.71 -23.90
N VAL A 87 -9.98 38.10 -24.16
CA VAL A 87 -10.41 39.51 -24.17
C VAL A 87 -10.32 40.18 -22.79
N ALA A 88 -10.25 39.39 -21.72
CA ALA A 88 -10.15 39.86 -20.34
C ALA A 88 -8.72 39.76 -19.76
N GLY A 89 -7.74 39.36 -20.59
CA GLY A 89 -6.37 39.08 -20.17
C GLY A 89 -5.99 37.60 -20.32
N ASP A 90 -4.91 37.20 -19.67
CA ASP A 90 -4.40 35.82 -19.77
C ASP A 90 -5.33 34.87 -18.99
N ALA A 91 -5.77 33.80 -19.65
CA ALA A 91 -6.67 32.81 -19.08
C ALA A 91 -5.90 31.52 -18.82
N ASN A 92 -5.67 31.21 -17.54
CA ASN A 92 -4.98 30.01 -17.11
C ASN A 92 -5.78 28.76 -17.47
N GLY A 93 -5.11 27.75 -18.04
CA GLY A 93 -5.72 26.45 -18.30
C GLY A 93 -6.30 25.88 -17.00
N LEU A 94 -7.60 25.54 -16.99
CA LEU A 94 -8.34 25.13 -15.80
C LEU A 94 -9.23 23.92 -16.12
N LEU A 95 -9.25 22.95 -15.22
CA LEU A 95 -10.18 21.83 -15.26
C LEU A 95 -10.62 21.43 -13.85
N THR A 96 -11.88 21.06 -13.69
CA THR A 96 -12.46 20.59 -12.41
C THR A 96 -13.45 19.45 -12.64
N ASN A 97 -13.55 18.50 -11.70
CA ASN A 97 -14.64 17.49 -11.68
C ASN A 97 -15.94 18.07 -11.07
N GLY A 98 -15.90 19.33 -10.64
CA GLY A 98 -17.08 20.11 -10.30
C GLY A 98 -17.53 20.96 -11.49
N ARG A 99 -18.09 22.12 -11.17
CA ARG A 99 -18.47 23.16 -12.12
C ARG A 99 -17.75 24.46 -11.85
N VAL A 100 -17.45 25.19 -12.91
CA VAL A 100 -16.96 26.57 -12.82
C VAL A 100 -18.14 27.52 -12.72
N HIS A 101 -18.16 28.34 -11.68
CA HIS A 101 -18.98 29.54 -11.59
C HIS A 101 -18.22 30.72 -12.17
N ALA A 102 -18.70 31.27 -13.28
CA ALA A 102 -18.00 32.33 -14.02
C ALA A 102 -18.79 33.64 -14.02
N GLU A 103 -18.13 34.71 -13.62
CA GLU A 103 -18.65 36.08 -13.69
C GLU A 103 -17.70 37.00 -14.46
N LEU A 104 -18.22 38.16 -14.91
CA LEU A 104 -17.38 39.21 -15.50
C LEU A 104 -16.40 39.81 -14.48
N ALA A 105 -16.83 39.89 -13.21
CA ALA A 105 -15.95 40.18 -12.08
C ALA A 105 -15.25 38.88 -11.68
N VAL A 106 -14.06 38.65 -12.24
CA VAL A 106 -13.30 37.39 -12.10
C VAL A 106 -13.03 37.03 -10.64
N GLU A 107 -12.94 38.02 -9.75
CA GLU A 107 -12.78 37.83 -8.32
C GLU A 107 -13.96 37.13 -7.63
N ASN A 108 -15.14 37.11 -8.25
CA ASN A 108 -16.33 36.40 -7.76
C ASN A 108 -16.45 34.98 -8.35
N SER A 109 -15.54 34.59 -9.25
CA SER A 109 -15.58 33.27 -9.87
C SER A 109 -15.01 32.20 -8.91
N TYR A 110 -15.57 30.99 -8.95
CA TYR A 110 -15.15 29.87 -8.12
C TYR A 110 -15.47 28.53 -8.79
N MET A 111 -14.81 27.48 -8.33
CA MET A 111 -15.13 26.10 -8.71
C MET A 111 -15.89 25.46 -7.56
N PHE A 112 -16.96 24.72 -7.84
CA PHE A 112 -17.81 24.14 -6.81
C PHE A 112 -18.36 22.77 -7.22
N THR A 113 -18.74 21.97 -6.23
CA THR A 113 -19.45 20.71 -6.44
C THR A 113 -20.94 20.99 -6.63
N VAL A 114 -21.57 20.43 -7.67
CA VAL A 114 -23.03 20.48 -7.84
C VAL A 114 -23.62 19.19 -7.28
N GLN A 115 -24.15 19.22 -6.06
CA GLN A 115 -24.56 18.00 -5.33
C GLN A 115 -25.68 17.20 -6.02
N ASP A 116 -26.60 17.89 -6.69
CA ASP A 116 -27.76 17.27 -7.35
C ASP A 116 -27.50 16.84 -8.80
N ASP A 117 -26.26 16.98 -9.29
CA ASP A 117 -25.88 16.64 -10.66
C ASP A 117 -24.60 15.80 -10.68
N ALA A 118 -24.78 14.49 -10.91
CA ALA A 118 -23.69 13.50 -10.93
C ALA A 118 -22.64 13.78 -12.01
N GLN A 119 -22.93 14.65 -12.99
CA GLN A 119 -21.93 15.09 -13.96
C GLN A 119 -20.86 16.01 -13.33
N TRP A 120 -21.19 16.73 -12.24
CA TRP A 120 -20.33 17.77 -11.64
C TRP A 120 -20.07 17.49 -10.16
N ASN A 121 -20.07 16.22 -9.77
CA ASN A 121 -19.67 15.78 -8.47
C ASN A 121 -19.04 14.40 -8.53
N THR A 122 -18.19 14.11 -7.54
CA THR A 122 -17.72 12.75 -7.27
C THR A 122 -18.01 12.46 -5.81
N THR A 123 -18.82 11.43 -5.56
CA THR A 123 -19.20 11.01 -4.21
C THR A 123 -18.03 10.36 -3.47
N MET A 124 -17.94 10.63 -2.17
CA MET A 124 -16.93 10.05 -1.28
C MET A 124 -17.62 9.32 -0.13
N THR A 125 -17.14 8.11 0.14
CA THR A 125 -17.55 7.30 1.31
C THR A 125 -16.35 6.85 2.14
N SER A 126 -15.18 7.39 1.84
CA SER A 126 -13.90 6.96 2.41
C SER A 126 -12.89 8.11 2.50
N ARG A 127 -11.78 7.87 3.20
CA ARG A 127 -10.77 8.89 3.49
C ARG A 127 -9.42 8.50 2.83
N PRO A 128 -9.16 8.97 1.59
CA PRO A 128 -7.91 8.68 0.91
C PRO A 128 -6.70 9.28 1.62
N ASP A 129 -5.57 8.58 1.56
CA ASP A 129 -4.29 9.06 2.07
C ASP A 129 -3.74 10.19 1.20
N SER A 130 -3.78 10.00 -0.13
CA SER A 130 -3.19 10.93 -1.09
C SER A 130 -3.96 10.95 -2.41
N ILE A 131 -3.79 12.04 -3.15
CA ILE A 131 -4.05 12.08 -4.59
C ILE A 131 -2.74 11.89 -5.33
N ALA A 132 -2.75 11.08 -6.38
CA ALA A 132 -1.63 10.83 -7.27
C ALA A 132 -2.07 10.93 -8.73
N GLY A 133 -1.10 11.02 -9.62
CA GLY A 133 -1.33 11.01 -11.06
C GLY A 133 -0.04 11.15 -11.83
N TRP A 134 -0.16 11.33 -13.14
CA TRP A 134 0.97 11.53 -14.04
C TRP A 134 0.86 12.88 -14.74
N PHE A 135 2.00 13.50 -15.00
CA PHE A 135 2.02 14.77 -15.71
C PHE A 135 3.23 14.92 -16.65
N LYS A 136 3.05 15.78 -17.64
CA LYS A 136 4.10 16.46 -18.40
C LYS A 136 3.86 17.96 -18.32
N ALA A 137 4.89 18.78 -18.44
CA ALA A 137 4.76 20.22 -18.29
C ALA A 137 5.70 20.99 -19.22
N ASP A 138 5.22 22.12 -19.72
CA ASP A 138 6.00 23.10 -20.47
C ASP A 138 5.59 24.50 -20.00
N PRO A 139 6.01 24.90 -18.79
CA PRO A 139 5.63 26.19 -18.23
C PRO A 139 6.51 27.33 -18.77
N GLU A 140 5.91 28.50 -18.95
CA GLU A 140 6.64 29.74 -19.17
C GLU A 140 7.43 30.15 -17.91
N THR A 141 8.34 31.12 -18.07
CA THR A 141 9.21 31.54 -16.95
C THR A 141 8.39 32.05 -15.77
N GLY A 142 8.57 31.41 -14.61
CA GLY A 142 7.88 31.78 -13.37
C GLY A 142 6.55 31.06 -13.15
N ASP A 143 6.13 30.21 -14.10
CA ASP A 143 4.91 29.43 -14.04
C ASP A 143 5.14 27.98 -13.62
N ARG A 144 4.10 27.33 -13.11
CA ARG A 144 4.12 25.90 -12.78
C ARG A 144 2.70 25.31 -12.74
N PRO A 145 2.56 24.01 -13.06
CA PRO A 145 1.28 23.33 -12.94
C PRO A 145 0.89 23.10 -11.48
N ASN A 146 -0.42 23.06 -11.21
CA ASN A 146 -0.94 22.80 -9.87
C ASN A 146 -2.13 21.83 -9.92
N VAL A 147 -2.23 21.00 -8.90
CA VAL A 147 -3.40 20.14 -8.63
C VAL A 147 -3.85 20.40 -7.20
N GLY A 148 -5.07 20.88 -7.05
CA GLY A 148 -5.76 21.05 -5.77
C GLY A 148 -6.87 20.03 -5.61
N ALA A 149 -7.03 19.48 -4.42
CA ALA A 149 -8.14 18.62 -4.05
C ALA A 149 -8.75 19.07 -2.73
N LEU A 150 -10.07 19.11 -2.66
CA LEU A 150 -10.85 19.43 -1.47
C LEU A 150 -11.80 18.27 -1.18
N LEU A 151 -11.65 17.66 0.00
CA LEU A 151 -12.66 16.78 0.59
C LEU A 151 -13.57 17.62 1.48
N HIS A 152 -14.88 17.50 1.31
CA HIS A 152 -15.85 18.33 2.02
C HIS A 152 -17.17 17.58 2.30
N VAL A 153 -17.97 18.17 3.18
CA VAL A 153 -19.39 17.83 3.45
C VAL A 153 -20.25 19.02 3.03
N ASP A 154 -21.54 18.83 2.76
CA ASP A 154 -22.40 19.94 2.34
C ASP A 154 -21.78 20.75 1.16
N ASP A 155 -21.94 22.08 1.16
CA ASP A 155 -21.42 22.95 0.11
C ASP A 155 -19.89 23.05 0.16
N GLY A 156 -19.23 22.76 -0.97
CA GLY A 156 -17.79 22.91 -1.13
C GLY A 156 -17.43 23.63 -2.41
N ARG A 157 -16.62 24.69 -2.27
CA ARG A 157 -16.09 25.48 -3.38
C ARG A 157 -14.71 26.05 -3.09
N LEU A 158 -13.99 26.43 -4.13
CA LEU A 158 -12.70 27.10 -4.06
C LEU A 158 -12.63 28.24 -5.10
N PRO A 159 -12.30 29.48 -4.70
CA PRO A 159 -12.12 29.96 -3.32
C PRO A 159 -13.35 29.70 -2.42
N ALA A 160 -13.13 29.64 -1.11
CA ALA A 160 -14.13 29.13 -0.16
C ALA A 160 -15.40 29.99 -0.05
N PHE A 161 -15.24 31.32 -0.01
CA PHE A 161 -16.35 32.27 0.17
C PHE A 161 -17.32 31.85 1.31
N GLY A 162 -16.80 31.50 2.48
CA GLY A 162 -17.61 31.14 3.66
C GLY A 162 -17.91 29.65 3.81
N THR A 163 -17.47 28.78 2.89
CA THR A 163 -17.63 27.32 3.02
C THR A 163 -16.49 26.64 3.78
N GLU A 164 -15.58 27.37 4.41
CA GLU A 164 -14.42 26.79 5.10
C GLU A 164 -14.83 25.85 6.25
N GLY A 165 -15.99 26.09 6.88
CA GLY A 165 -16.54 25.24 7.94
C GLY A 165 -16.90 23.82 7.47
N ASN A 166 -17.07 23.64 6.16
CA ASN A 166 -17.47 22.39 5.53
C ASN A 166 -16.28 21.53 5.08
N TYR A 167 -15.06 22.07 5.18
CA TYR A 167 -13.86 21.39 4.69
C TYR A 167 -13.45 20.26 5.62
N VAL A 168 -13.22 19.08 5.03
CA VAL A 168 -12.74 17.89 5.75
C VAL A 168 -11.22 17.75 5.60
N ALA A 169 -10.71 17.92 4.38
CA ALA A 169 -9.28 17.86 4.09
C ALA A 169 -8.94 18.58 2.79
N GLY A 170 -7.69 18.99 2.64
CA GLY A 170 -7.15 19.50 1.38
C GLY A 170 -5.88 18.75 0.98
N ALA A 171 -5.67 18.60 -0.32
CA ALA A 171 -4.36 18.26 -0.88
C ALA A 171 -3.97 19.31 -1.92
N SER A 172 -2.68 19.64 -1.97
CA SER A 172 -2.15 20.55 -2.98
C SER A 172 -0.82 20.02 -3.45
N TRP A 173 -0.74 19.77 -4.76
CA TRP A 173 0.50 19.48 -5.46
C TRP A 173 0.86 20.65 -6.36
N LYS A 174 2.16 20.96 -6.41
CA LYS A 174 2.74 22.00 -7.25
C LYS A 174 3.91 21.42 -8.02
N GLY A 175 3.88 21.55 -9.33
CA GLY A 175 4.95 21.05 -10.20
C GLY A 175 6.19 21.94 -10.21
N PRO A 176 7.22 21.53 -10.97
CA PRO A 176 8.43 22.32 -11.17
C PRO A 176 8.16 23.53 -12.06
N TYR A 177 8.99 24.57 -11.93
CA TYR A 177 9.02 25.74 -12.83
C TYR A 177 9.75 25.48 -14.16
N ALA A 178 9.95 24.21 -14.51
CA ALA A 178 10.77 23.78 -15.63
C ALA A 178 10.04 22.72 -16.43
N GLN A 179 10.47 22.57 -17.69
CA GLN A 179 9.91 21.58 -18.59
C GLN A 179 10.09 20.15 -18.05
N VAL A 180 9.04 19.34 -18.21
CA VAL A 180 8.98 17.92 -17.91
C VAL A 180 8.47 17.22 -19.17
N THR A 181 9.37 16.59 -19.91
CA THR A 181 9.08 16.01 -21.24
C THR A 181 8.59 14.56 -21.19
N GLU A 182 8.91 13.84 -20.11
CA GLU A 182 8.49 12.46 -19.87
C GLU A 182 7.38 12.41 -18.82
N TRP A 183 6.44 11.49 -19.00
CA TRP A 183 5.39 11.25 -18.01
C TRP A 183 6.00 10.97 -16.64
N THR A 184 5.73 11.87 -15.70
CA THR A 184 6.30 11.83 -14.36
C THR A 184 5.19 11.70 -13.34
N ARG A 185 5.31 10.75 -12.42
CA ARG A 185 4.34 10.55 -11.35
C ARG A 185 4.43 11.66 -10.32
N PHE A 186 3.29 12.16 -9.87
CA PHE A 186 3.18 13.02 -8.69
C PHE A 186 2.30 12.38 -7.60
N SER A 187 2.42 12.88 -6.39
CA SER A 187 1.50 12.61 -5.29
C SER A 187 1.47 13.77 -4.31
N ALA A 188 0.30 14.04 -3.72
CA ALA A 188 0.14 14.93 -2.58
C ALA A 188 -0.75 14.27 -1.51
N PRO A 189 -0.30 14.26 -0.24
CA PRO A 189 -1.11 13.73 0.85
C PRO A 189 -2.27 14.66 1.17
N PHE A 190 -3.41 14.09 1.57
CA PHE A 190 -4.51 14.83 2.15
C PHE A 190 -4.16 15.26 3.57
N GLN A 191 -4.27 16.55 3.83
CA GLN A 191 -4.17 17.13 5.17
C GLN A 191 -5.57 17.23 5.75
N TYR A 192 -5.89 16.28 6.62
CA TYR A 192 -7.18 16.23 7.30
C TYR A 192 -7.28 17.29 8.40
N LEU A 193 -8.30 18.13 8.29
CA LEU A 193 -8.60 19.21 9.24
C LEU A 193 -9.45 18.70 10.41
N ASN A 194 -10.23 17.65 10.18
CA ASN A 194 -11.13 17.04 11.15
C ASN A 194 -11.42 15.56 10.79
N ASN A 195 -12.25 14.92 11.61
CA ASN A 195 -12.60 13.50 11.51
C ASN A 195 -13.94 13.23 10.80
N SER A 196 -14.59 14.25 10.22
CA SER A 196 -15.86 14.04 9.51
C SER A 196 -15.67 13.13 8.30
N GLN A 197 -16.64 12.26 8.00
CA GLN A 197 -16.62 11.49 6.78
C GLN A 197 -16.90 12.44 5.60
N PRO A 198 -15.98 12.60 4.63
CA PRO A 198 -16.27 13.44 3.46
C PRO A 198 -17.38 12.81 2.63
N GLU A 199 -18.22 13.66 2.06
CA GLU A 199 -19.31 13.29 1.14
C GLU A 199 -18.90 13.51 -0.32
N TRP A 200 -17.98 14.44 -0.56
CA TRP A 200 -17.61 14.89 -1.89
C TRP A 200 -16.10 15.15 -2.01
N ILE A 201 -15.61 15.05 -3.24
CA ILE A 201 -14.29 15.55 -3.64
C ILE A 201 -14.42 16.56 -4.78
N LEU A 202 -13.76 17.72 -4.62
CA LEU A 202 -13.62 18.74 -5.65
C LEU A 202 -12.14 18.88 -6.05
N LEU A 203 -11.85 18.68 -7.32
CA LEU A 203 -10.51 18.83 -7.92
C LEU A 203 -10.40 20.08 -8.75
N ILE A 204 -9.23 20.71 -8.72
CA ILE A 204 -8.86 21.86 -9.54
C ILE A 204 -7.47 21.62 -10.09
N LEU A 205 -7.40 21.47 -11.41
CA LEU A 205 -6.15 21.31 -12.14
C LEU A 205 -5.88 22.60 -12.91
N THR A 206 -4.65 23.10 -12.83
CA THR A 206 -4.25 24.28 -13.60
C THR A 206 -2.94 24.09 -14.35
N ALA A 207 -2.79 24.83 -15.45
CA ALA A 207 -1.57 24.87 -16.26
C ALA A 207 -0.46 25.70 -15.60
N GLY A 208 -0.79 26.88 -15.10
CA GLY A 208 0.15 27.77 -14.38
C GLY A 208 -0.27 28.11 -12.94
N ASP A 209 0.47 29.02 -12.31
CA ASP A 209 0.28 29.40 -10.89
C ASP A 209 -0.83 30.46 -10.74
N SER A 210 -2.09 30.00 -10.74
CA SER A 210 -3.30 30.83 -10.56
C SER A 210 -3.46 31.94 -11.63
N ALA A 211 -3.94 33.13 -11.22
CA ALA A 211 -4.29 34.24 -12.11
C ALA A 211 -3.09 35.00 -12.72
N GLY A 212 -1.86 34.63 -12.38
CA GLY A 212 -0.63 35.22 -12.91
C GLY A 212 0.05 34.40 -14.00
N SER A 213 -0.62 33.36 -14.50
CA SER A 213 -0.04 32.47 -15.50
C SER A 213 0.17 33.18 -16.84
N SER A 214 1.29 32.89 -17.48
CA SER A 214 1.71 33.45 -18.76
C SER A 214 1.21 32.61 -19.93
N VAL A 215 0.77 33.30 -20.98
CA VAL A 215 0.36 32.66 -22.25
C VAL A 215 1.51 31.85 -22.83
N GLY A 216 1.22 30.58 -23.17
CA GLY A 216 2.22 29.63 -23.65
C GLY A 216 2.46 28.47 -22.69
N THR A 217 2.17 28.67 -21.39
CA THR A 217 2.25 27.60 -20.37
C THR A 217 1.30 26.45 -20.71
N GLN A 218 1.82 25.22 -20.72
CA GLN A 218 1.04 24.01 -20.95
C GLN A 218 1.34 22.93 -19.92
N VAL A 219 0.33 22.13 -19.62
CA VAL A 219 0.47 20.91 -18.81
C VAL A 219 -0.39 19.81 -19.40
N TRP A 220 0.10 18.58 -19.30
CA TRP A 220 -0.68 17.38 -19.55
C TRP A 220 -0.86 16.64 -18.24
N TYR A 221 -2.08 16.20 -17.97
CA TYR A 221 -2.39 15.33 -16.84
C TYR A 221 -3.00 14.03 -17.35
N ASP A 222 -2.71 12.95 -16.63
CA ASP A 222 -3.25 11.64 -16.91
C ASP A 222 -3.29 10.76 -15.66
N ASP A 223 -4.11 9.72 -15.72
CA ASP A 223 -4.21 8.64 -14.73
C ASP A 223 -4.27 9.14 -13.28
N LEU A 224 -5.20 10.07 -12.99
CA LEU A 224 -5.43 10.51 -11.61
C LEU A 224 -5.94 9.35 -10.73
N ALA A 225 -5.56 9.38 -9.46
CA ALA A 225 -5.88 8.33 -8.52
C ALA A 225 -5.95 8.85 -7.09
N LEU A 226 -6.95 8.42 -6.35
CA LEU A 226 -7.02 8.47 -4.90
C LEU A 226 -6.40 7.19 -4.34
N ILE A 227 -5.39 7.36 -3.49
CA ILE A 227 -4.64 6.27 -2.88
C ILE A 227 -5.12 6.06 -1.45
N TYR A 228 -5.34 4.81 -1.07
CA TYR A 228 -5.83 4.42 0.25
C TYR A 228 -4.83 3.48 0.92
N ASN A 229 -4.49 3.74 2.17
CA ASN A 229 -3.56 2.88 2.90
C ASN A 229 -4.23 1.58 3.34
N LEU A 230 -3.62 0.46 2.96
CA LEU A 230 -4.00 -0.87 3.40
C LEU A 230 -3.07 -1.30 4.55
N TYR A 231 -3.58 -1.12 5.77
CA TYR A 231 -2.85 -1.44 7.00
C TYR A 231 -2.87 -2.93 7.30
N CYS A 232 -1.73 -3.42 7.78
CA CYS A 232 -1.50 -4.79 8.22
C CYS A 232 -1.27 -4.81 9.73
N THR A 233 -2.14 -5.48 10.49
CA THR A 233 -2.01 -5.61 11.95
C THR A 233 -2.00 -7.08 12.35
N PRO A 234 -0.83 -7.71 12.50
CA PRO A 234 -0.77 -9.07 12.99
C PRO A 234 -1.20 -9.12 14.46
N GLN A 235 -1.97 -10.14 14.86
CA GLN A 235 -2.47 -10.27 16.24
C GLN A 235 -1.38 -10.67 17.25
N VAL A 236 -0.23 -11.11 16.75
CA VAL A 236 1.02 -11.28 17.50
C VAL A 236 2.14 -10.58 16.74
N VAL A 237 3.27 -10.33 17.40
CA VAL A 237 4.43 -9.65 16.79
C VAL A 237 5.58 -10.59 16.47
N SER A 238 5.50 -11.84 16.92
CA SER A 238 6.45 -12.90 16.58
C SER A 238 5.75 -14.25 16.35
N ALA A 239 6.40 -15.10 15.57
CA ALA A 239 6.01 -16.49 15.34
C ALA A 239 7.16 -17.42 15.66
N THR A 240 6.90 -18.46 16.45
CA THR A 240 7.86 -19.53 16.72
C THR A 240 7.66 -20.65 15.70
N VAL A 241 8.61 -20.81 14.77
CA VAL A 241 8.50 -21.75 13.65
C VAL A 241 9.55 -22.86 13.78
N SER A 242 9.14 -24.10 13.56
CA SER A 242 10.04 -25.27 13.54
C SER A 242 10.27 -25.75 12.11
N ALA A 243 11.20 -26.70 11.93
CA ALA A 243 11.42 -27.33 10.62
C ALA A 243 10.23 -28.17 10.14
N ALA A 244 9.33 -28.59 11.04
CA ALA A 244 8.25 -29.54 10.74
C ALA A 244 6.85 -28.93 10.85
N GLU A 245 6.70 -27.80 11.53
CA GLU A 245 5.40 -27.23 11.87
C GLU A 245 5.31 -25.77 11.44
N ALA A 246 4.21 -25.47 10.75
CA ALA A 246 3.83 -24.11 10.40
C ALA A 246 3.24 -23.39 11.62
N PHE A 247 3.33 -22.06 11.64
CA PHE A 247 2.72 -21.25 12.70
C PHE A 247 1.43 -20.62 12.20
N ALA A 248 0.31 -20.92 12.86
CA ALA A 248 -0.97 -20.29 12.56
C ALA A 248 -0.99 -18.86 13.13
N LEU A 249 -1.34 -17.89 12.29
CA LEU A 249 -1.41 -16.47 12.62
C LEU A 249 -2.73 -15.90 12.11
N ALA A 250 -3.30 -14.95 12.84
CA ALA A 250 -4.37 -14.10 12.33
C ALA A 250 -3.80 -12.70 12.08
N VAL A 251 -4.11 -12.13 10.91
CA VAL A 251 -3.69 -10.78 10.53
C VAL A 251 -4.92 -9.96 10.22
N ASP A 252 -5.13 -8.90 10.99
CA ASP A 252 -6.18 -7.93 10.74
C ASP A 252 -5.75 -6.96 9.63
N TYR A 253 -6.70 -6.58 8.78
CA TYR A 253 -6.50 -5.56 7.75
C TYR A 253 -7.44 -4.39 7.94
N ASN A 254 -7.01 -3.21 7.48
CA ASN A 254 -7.87 -2.04 7.30
C ASN A 254 -7.49 -1.33 6.00
N THR A 255 -8.44 -1.18 5.08
CA THR A 255 -8.19 -0.69 3.73
C THR A 255 -8.11 0.85 3.60
N GLY A 256 -8.43 1.61 4.66
CA GLY A 256 -8.56 3.08 4.59
C GLY A 256 -9.72 3.60 3.72
N GLY A 257 -10.19 2.81 2.75
CA GLY A 257 -11.38 3.05 1.96
C GLY A 257 -12.20 1.79 1.71
N ILE A 258 -13.52 1.93 1.79
CA ILE A 258 -14.48 0.83 1.75
C ILE A 258 -14.46 0.16 0.39
N PRO A 259 -14.33 -1.19 0.36
CA PRO A 259 -14.45 -1.90 -0.89
C PRO A 259 -15.81 -1.69 -1.57
N VAL A 260 -15.85 -1.22 -2.83
CA VAL A 260 -17.08 -1.08 -3.63
C VAL A 260 -17.42 -2.36 -4.40
N GLU A 261 -16.48 -3.31 -4.45
CA GLU A 261 -16.65 -4.66 -4.99
C GLU A 261 -15.84 -5.68 -4.18
N ALA A 262 -16.04 -6.97 -4.46
CA ALA A 262 -15.30 -8.03 -3.81
C ALA A 262 -13.80 -7.86 -4.09
N THR A 263 -13.01 -7.74 -3.04
CA THR A 263 -11.56 -7.53 -3.15
C THR A 263 -10.83 -8.74 -2.57
N ASP A 264 -9.91 -9.29 -3.35
CA ASP A 264 -8.99 -10.33 -2.90
C ASP A 264 -7.81 -9.70 -2.16
N PHE A 265 -7.74 -9.95 -0.87
CA PHE A 265 -6.61 -9.58 -0.02
C PHE A 265 -5.66 -10.77 0.13
N ALA A 266 -4.36 -10.50 0.11
CA ALA A 266 -3.32 -11.48 0.40
C ALA A 266 -2.37 -10.92 1.45
N VAL A 267 -1.99 -11.75 2.42
CA VAL A 267 -0.94 -11.43 3.39
C VAL A 267 0.36 -12.00 2.89
N GLU A 268 1.38 -11.14 2.84
CA GLU A 268 2.71 -11.48 2.37
C GLU A 268 3.73 -11.32 3.49
N LEU A 269 4.60 -12.33 3.62
CA LEU A 269 5.79 -12.32 4.45
C LEU A 269 7.01 -11.92 3.59
N SER A 270 7.80 -10.97 4.08
CA SER A 270 9.05 -10.54 3.44
C SER A 270 10.18 -11.58 3.60
N ASP A 271 11.36 -11.27 3.08
CA ASP A 271 12.59 -11.95 3.48
C ASP A 271 13.08 -11.50 4.89
N PRO A 272 14.13 -12.14 5.46
CA PRO A 272 14.66 -11.76 6.78
C PRO A 272 15.22 -10.33 6.89
N ALA A 273 15.45 -9.65 5.76
CA ALA A 273 15.93 -8.26 5.70
C ALA A 273 14.78 -7.25 5.49
N GLY A 274 13.53 -7.73 5.42
CA GLY A 274 12.34 -6.88 5.27
C GLY A 274 11.98 -6.56 3.82
N SER A 275 12.61 -7.22 2.84
CA SER A 275 12.35 -6.99 1.42
C SER A 275 11.21 -7.86 0.90
N PHE A 276 10.35 -7.25 0.08
CA PHE A 276 9.25 -7.92 -0.62
C PHE A 276 9.56 -8.15 -2.10
N ALA A 277 10.84 -8.32 -2.47
CA ALA A 277 11.22 -8.61 -3.86
C ALA A 277 10.77 -10.02 -4.33
N ALA A 278 10.72 -10.98 -3.40
CA ALA A 278 10.20 -12.33 -3.60
C ALA A 278 9.41 -12.75 -2.35
N PRO A 279 8.24 -12.15 -2.10
CA PRO A 279 7.49 -12.36 -0.88
C PRO A 279 6.83 -13.75 -0.87
N THR A 280 6.56 -14.27 0.31
CA THR A 280 5.79 -15.51 0.49
C THR A 280 4.35 -15.14 0.87
N THR A 281 3.37 -15.54 0.07
CA THR A 281 1.95 -15.41 0.44
C THR A 281 1.62 -16.42 1.54
N ILE A 282 1.14 -15.94 2.68
CA ILE A 282 0.86 -16.76 3.88
C ILE A 282 -0.63 -16.87 4.21
N GLY A 283 -1.48 -16.09 3.54
CA GLY A 283 -2.93 -16.13 3.70
C GLY A 283 -3.63 -15.31 2.62
N THR A 284 -4.88 -15.66 2.31
CA THR A 284 -5.72 -14.95 1.34
C THR A 284 -7.16 -14.89 1.85
N PHE A 285 -7.86 -13.79 1.56
CA PHE A 285 -9.26 -13.62 1.95
C PHE A 285 -9.97 -12.64 0.99
N THR A 286 -11.16 -13.01 0.54
CA THR A 286 -12.00 -12.15 -0.30
C THR A 286 -13.05 -11.46 0.57
N SER A 287 -13.20 -10.13 0.46
CA SER A 287 -14.12 -9.36 1.29
C SER A 287 -14.67 -8.12 0.59
N PHE A 288 -15.81 -7.64 1.09
CA PHE A 288 -16.38 -6.32 0.79
C PHE A 288 -16.17 -5.32 1.95
N SER A 289 -15.70 -5.80 3.10
CA SER A 289 -15.53 -4.98 4.30
C SER A 289 -14.22 -4.21 4.26
N SER A 290 -14.23 -2.97 4.78
CA SER A 290 -13.03 -2.15 4.95
C SER A 290 -12.07 -2.65 6.04
N SER A 291 -12.50 -3.63 6.83
CA SER A 291 -11.68 -4.32 7.81
C SER A 291 -12.13 -5.76 8.00
N GLY A 292 -11.20 -6.58 8.50
CA GLY A 292 -11.45 -7.98 8.81
C GLY A 292 -10.17 -8.68 9.22
N THR A 293 -10.26 -9.99 9.41
CA THR A 293 -9.15 -10.84 9.84
C THR A 293 -8.88 -11.91 8.78
N ILE A 294 -7.62 -12.04 8.37
CA ILE A 294 -7.15 -13.04 7.41
C ILE A 294 -6.45 -14.16 8.19
N PRO A 295 -6.95 -15.41 8.12
CA PRO A 295 -6.23 -16.55 8.66
C PRO A 295 -4.99 -16.82 7.79
N CYS A 296 -3.84 -16.90 8.46
CA CYS A 296 -2.53 -17.04 7.85
C CYS A 296 -1.79 -18.25 8.42
N SER A 297 -0.81 -18.74 7.66
CA SER A 297 0.10 -19.79 8.09
C SER A 297 1.52 -19.44 7.65
N ILE A 298 2.40 -19.19 8.62
CA ILE A 298 3.84 -19.06 8.34
C ILE A 298 4.37 -20.46 8.01
N PRO A 299 4.95 -20.70 6.83
CA PRO A 299 5.39 -22.04 6.43
C PRO A 299 6.41 -22.64 7.39
N ALA A 300 6.32 -23.95 7.61
CA ALA A 300 7.36 -24.70 8.32
C ALA A 300 8.73 -24.51 7.65
N GLY A 301 9.80 -24.49 8.45
CA GLY A 301 11.16 -24.28 7.97
C GLY A 301 11.50 -22.83 7.60
N THR A 302 10.58 -21.87 7.79
CA THR A 302 10.92 -20.44 7.68
C THR A 302 12.04 -20.11 8.66
N LEU A 303 13.13 -19.55 8.14
CA LEU A 303 14.34 -19.30 8.94
C LEU A 303 14.10 -18.20 9.99
N PRO A 304 14.68 -18.32 11.19
CA PRO A 304 14.60 -17.26 12.20
C PRO A 304 15.22 -15.94 11.74
N GLY A 305 14.61 -14.83 12.14
CA GLY A 305 15.06 -13.48 11.82
C GLY A 305 14.21 -12.40 12.46
N ALA A 306 14.84 -11.29 12.84
CA ALA A 306 14.18 -10.15 13.46
C ALA A 306 13.77 -9.06 12.46
N GLY A 307 14.21 -9.15 11.20
CA GLY A 307 13.98 -8.12 10.18
C GLY A 307 12.81 -8.40 9.25
N TYR A 308 11.99 -9.42 9.52
CA TYR A 308 10.81 -9.71 8.71
C TYR A 308 9.78 -8.59 8.82
N LYS A 309 8.97 -8.46 7.77
CA LYS A 309 7.80 -7.60 7.71
C LYS A 309 6.64 -8.40 7.16
N LEU A 310 5.45 -8.08 7.63
CA LEU A 310 4.18 -8.51 7.05
C LEU A 310 3.57 -7.34 6.31
N ARG A 311 2.89 -7.62 5.21
CA ARG A 311 2.06 -6.62 4.53
C ARG A 311 0.80 -7.28 3.99
N VAL A 312 -0.28 -6.52 3.90
CA VAL A 312 -1.49 -6.94 3.18
C VAL A 312 -1.48 -6.25 1.82
N VAL A 313 -1.68 -7.02 0.75
CA VAL A 313 -1.81 -6.52 -0.62
C VAL A 313 -3.19 -6.82 -1.15
N ALA A 314 -3.62 -6.05 -2.14
CA ALA A 314 -4.83 -6.25 -2.91
C ALA A 314 -4.50 -6.10 -4.41
N LEU A 315 -5.34 -6.68 -5.28
CA LEU A 315 -5.17 -6.54 -6.73
C LEU A 315 -5.42 -5.10 -7.24
N SER A 316 -6.23 -4.32 -6.52
CA SER A 316 -6.46 -2.91 -6.86
C SER A 316 -5.17 -2.11 -6.68
N PRO A 317 -4.70 -1.37 -7.70
CA PRO A 317 -3.48 -0.56 -7.63
C PRO A 317 -3.64 0.69 -6.76
N TYR A 318 -4.86 0.98 -6.30
CA TYR A 318 -5.19 2.15 -5.50
C TYR A 318 -5.04 1.90 -3.99
N TYR A 319 -4.81 0.65 -3.58
CA TYR A 319 -4.43 0.32 -2.21
C TYR A 319 -2.91 0.32 -2.06
N ALA A 320 -2.39 1.28 -1.29
CA ALA A 320 -1.00 1.32 -0.88
C ALA A 320 -0.79 0.47 0.36
N SER A 321 -0.09 -0.66 0.22
CA SER A 321 0.24 -1.54 1.33
C SER A 321 1.13 -0.84 2.37
N VAL A 322 0.77 -0.94 3.64
CA VAL A 322 1.58 -0.45 4.78
C VAL A 322 2.16 -1.65 5.53
N PRO A 323 3.47 -1.95 5.36
CA PRO A 323 4.10 -3.07 6.04
C PRO A 323 4.27 -2.83 7.54
N THR A 324 4.20 -3.91 8.32
CA THR A 324 4.41 -3.94 9.77
C THR A 324 5.53 -4.90 10.12
N ASP A 325 6.35 -4.53 11.10
CA ASP A 325 7.46 -5.37 11.57
C ASP A 325 6.96 -6.69 12.17
N PHE A 326 7.72 -7.75 11.96
CA PHE A 326 7.42 -9.07 12.48
C PHE A 326 8.70 -9.86 12.74
N MET A 327 8.68 -10.77 13.72
CA MET A 327 9.83 -11.61 14.05
C MET A 327 9.52 -13.08 13.84
N ILE A 328 10.44 -13.80 13.19
CA ILE A 328 10.43 -15.26 13.19
C ILE A 328 11.44 -15.74 14.22
N GLU A 329 10.95 -16.42 15.23
CA GLU A 329 11.75 -17.09 16.24
C GLU A 329 11.92 -18.55 15.86
N GLY A 330 13.14 -19.07 16.05
CA GLY A 330 13.38 -20.50 15.89
C GLY A 330 12.74 -21.25 17.04
N ALA A 331 11.78 -22.12 16.73
CA ALA A 331 11.46 -23.21 17.63
C ALA A 331 12.66 -24.16 17.58
N THR A 332 13.37 -24.32 18.69
CA THR A 332 14.46 -25.31 18.76
C THR A 332 13.93 -26.74 18.61
N GLY A 333 12.61 -26.94 18.65
CA GLY A 333 11.96 -28.25 18.70
C GLY A 333 12.08 -28.92 20.08
N LEU A 334 12.47 -28.15 21.10
CA LEU A 334 12.82 -28.67 22.42
C LEU A 334 11.74 -28.29 23.42
N GLU A 335 10.71 -29.13 23.53
CA GLU A 335 9.79 -29.08 24.67
C GLU A 335 10.44 -29.71 25.89
N GLU A 336 10.27 -29.15 27.09
CA GLU A 336 10.62 -29.83 28.34
C GLU A 336 9.58 -30.93 28.59
N ARG A 337 9.95 -32.19 28.33
CA ARG A 337 9.10 -33.33 28.71
C ARG A 337 9.34 -33.67 30.17
N GLU A 338 8.58 -33.04 31.06
CA GLU A 338 8.45 -33.50 32.44
C GLU A 338 7.66 -34.82 32.46
N GLY A 339 8.21 -35.85 33.10
CA GLY A 339 7.52 -37.14 33.18
C GLY A 339 8.29 -38.26 33.87
N GLU A 340 9.60 -38.16 33.99
CA GLU A 340 10.43 -39.22 34.55
C GLU A 340 11.34 -38.70 35.67
N ARG A 341 11.62 -39.56 36.67
CA ARG A 341 12.48 -39.27 37.83
C ARG A 341 13.97 -39.20 37.44
N TRP A 342 14.30 -38.37 36.48
CA TRP A 342 15.68 -38.01 36.14
C TRP A 342 15.90 -36.53 36.45
N ASN A 343 17.16 -36.16 36.63
CA ASN A 343 17.51 -34.78 36.92
C ASN A 343 18.89 -34.51 36.35
N ALA A 344 19.09 -33.29 35.85
CA ALA A 344 20.41 -32.81 35.47
C ALA A 344 20.61 -31.39 36.01
N TRP A 345 21.85 -31.09 36.39
CA TRP A 345 22.24 -29.79 36.93
C TRP A 345 23.64 -29.40 36.48
N PRO A 346 23.91 -28.09 36.34
CA PRO A 346 25.23 -27.60 35.99
C PRO A 346 26.24 -27.86 37.13
N LEU A 347 27.49 -28.10 36.74
CA LEU A 347 28.68 -28.12 37.58
C LEU A 347 29.64 -27.01 37.12
N PRO A 348 30.62 -26.58 37.95
CA PRO A 348 31.59 -25.55 37.55
C PRO A 348 32.40 -25.85 36.28
N THR A 349 32.50 -27.12 35.89
CA THR A 349 33.29 -27.56 34.72
C THR A 349 32.50 -28.54 33.84
N GLY A 350 31.17 -28.44 33.86
CA GLY A 350 30.32 -29.30 33.03
C GLY A 350 28.92 -29.54 33.59
N LEU A 351 28.43 -30.76 33.50
CA LEU A 351 27.08 -31.11 33.94
C LEU A 351 27.05 -32.45 34.68
N MET A 352 26.07 -32.58 35.57
CA MET A 352 25.73 -33.83 36.21
C MET A 352 24.37 -34.31 35.70
N VAL A 353 24.27 -35.60 35.37
CA VAL A 353 23.03 -36.26 34.94
C VAL A 353 22.75 -37.45 35.85
N ASP A 354 21.67 -37.36 36.64
CA ASP A 354 21.24 -38.40 37.57
C ASP A 354 20.25 -39.34 36.90
N LEU A 355 20.72 -40.55 36.62
CA LEU A 355 19.93 -41.64 36.07
C LEU A 355 19.68 -42.75 37.10
N ARG A 356 19.98 -42.55 38.39
CA ARG A 356 19.89 -43.62 39.41
C ARG A 356 18.47 -44.15 39.62
N SER A 357 17.46 -43.31 39.40
CA SER A 357 16.04 -43.63 39.59
C SER A 357 15.27 -43.87 38.29
N VAL A 358 15.95 -43.95 37.15
CA VAL A 358 15.33 -44.15 35.83
C VAL A 358 15.99 -45.31 35.08
N PRO A 359 15.21 -46.29 34.57
CA PRO A 359 15.72 -47.47 33.89
C PRO A 359 15.96 -47.21 32.39
N PHE A 360 16.72 -46.17 32.03
CA PHE A 360 17.02 -45.89 30.62
C PHE A 360 17.94 -46.96 30.04
N ASN A 361 17.51 -47.58 28.93
CA ASN A 361 18.33 -48.55 28.21
C ASN A 361 19.17 -47.87 27.12
N ASP A 362 20.49 -48.11 27.16
CA ASP A 362 21.51 -47.52 26.27
C ASP A 362 21.42 -45.98 26.13
N PRO A 363 21.41 -45.23 27.26
CA PRO A 363 21.25 -43.79 27.22
C PRO A 363 22.51 -43.12 26.63
N HIS A 364 22.29 -42.16 25.75
CA HIS A 364 23.30 -41.24 25.26
C HIS A 364 22.76 -39.80 25.32
N PHE A 365 23.65 -38.83 25.46
CA PHE A 365 23.29 -37.44 25.51
C PHE A 365 23.72 -36.68 24.27
N GLN A 366 22.98 -35.62 23.96
CA GLN A 366 23.30 -34.58 23.00
C GLN A 366 23.10 -33.24 23.71
N LEU A 367 24.11 -32.37 23.66
CA LEU A 367 24.04 -31.04 24.23
C LEU A 367 23.99 -30.02 23.09
N PHE A 368 23.04 -29.10 23.14
CA PHE A 368 22.86 -28.06 22.13
C PHE A 368 23.04 -26.66 22.74
N ASP A 369 23.59 -25.74 21.95
CA ASP A 369 23.59 -24.31 22.29
C ASP A 369 22.20 -23.68 22.12
N ALA A 370 22.05 -22.43 22.55
CA ALA A 370 20.80 -21.68 22.42
C ALA A 370 20.37 -21.42 20.96
N ARG A 371 21.23 -21.67 19.98
CA ARG A 371 20.97 -21.53 18.54
C ARG A 371 20.70 -22.87 17.86
N GLY A 372 20.67 -23.98 18.61
CA GLY A 372 20.46 -25.33 18.10
C GLY A 372 21.71 -26.01 17.55
N GLY A 373 22.90 -25.42 17.70
CA GLY A 373 24.17 -26.06 17.35
C GLY A 373 24.51 -27.18 18.32
N LEU A 374 24.91 -28.35 17.83
CA LEU A 374 25.38 -29.46 18.66
C LEU A 374 26.75 -29.11 19.26
N LEU A 375 26.81 -29.06 20.59
CA LEU A 375 28.01 -28.76 21.36
C LEU A 375 28.80 -30.02 21.71
N GLU A 376 28.13 -31.04 22.23
CA GLU A 376 28.77 -32.25 22.76
C GLU A 376 27.80 -33.45 22.68
N THR A 377 28.35 -34.65 22.57
CA THR A 377 27.57 -35.90 22.66
C THR A 377 28.38 -37.00 23.32
N GLY A 378 27.72 -37.92 24.02
CA GLY A 378 28.40 -39.03 24.65
C GLY A 378 27.45 -40.07 25.22
N ARG A 379 28.01 -41.16 25.73
CA ARG A 379 27.23 -42.22 26.39
C ARG A 379 27.05 -41.91 27.87
N LEU A 380 25.89 -42.29 28.41
CA LEU A 380 25.61 -42.28 29.84
C LEU A 380 25.58 -43.73 30.34
N GLN A 381 25.98 -43.93 31.59
CA GLN A 381 25.83 -45.19 32.29
C GLN A 381 24.42 -45.26 32.90
N PRO A 382 23.60 -46.28 32.57
CA PRO A 382 22.30 -46.50 33.19
C PRO A 382 22.40 -46.66 34.72
N GLY A 383 21.36 -46.24 35.45
CA GLY A 383 21.27 -46.47 36.89
C GLY A 383 22.36 -45.79 37.72
N SER A 384 23.04 -44.79 37.16
CA SER A 384 24.20 -44.15 37.78
C SER A 384 24.08 -42.62 37.76
N LEU A 385 25.00 -41.97 38.50
CA LEU A 385 25.21 -40.54 38.44
C LEU A 385 26.35 -40.27 37.45
N ASN A 386 26.04 -39.57 36.36
CA ASN A 386 26.97 -39.33 35.26
C ASN A 386 27.51 -37.90 35.34
N THR A 387 28.83 -37.75 35.35
CA THR A 387 29.49 -36.45 35.22
C THR A 387 29.98 -36.29 33.79
N ILE A 388 29.62 -35.18 33.16
CA ILE A 388 30.06 -34.79 31.83
C ILE A 388 30.92 -33.55 31.99
N SER A 389 32.18 -33.62 31.57
CA SER A 389 33.07 -32.46 31.52
C SER A 389 32.78 -31.66 30.26
N LEU A 390 32.63 -30.34 30.39
CA LEU A 390 32.49 -29.43 29.27
C LEU A 390 33.56 -28.35 29.38
N ASP A 391 34.39 -28.23 28.35
CA ASP A 391 35.42 -27.21 28.29
C ASP A 391 34.91 -26.00 27.48
N GLY A 392 34.83 -24.84 28.13
CA GLY A 392 34.48 -23.57 27.46
C GLY A 392 33.02 -23.41 27.03
N VAL A 393 32.12 -24.25 27.55
CA VAL A 393 30.67 -24.13 27.28
C VAL A 393 30.01 -23.33 28.40
N GLU A 394 29.61 -22.10 28.09
CA GLU A 394 28.89 -21.20 29.01
C GLU A 394 27.54 -20.78 28.41
N GLY A 395 26.58 -20.43 29.27
CA GLY A 395 25.28 -19.90 28.87
C GLY A 395 24.14 -20.93 28.87
N ILE A 396 23.07 -20.63 28.13
CA ILE A 396 21.89 -21.48 28.06
C ILE A 396 22.16 -22.61 27.07
N CYS A 397 22.01 -23.85 27.54
CA CYS A 397 22.10 -25.04 26.72
C CYS A 397 20.87 -25.93 26.92
N LEU A 398 20.65 -26.82 25.96
CA LEU A 398 19.69 -27.90 26.11
C LEU A 398 20.39 -29.24 26.13
N LEU A 399 20.14 -30.01 27.18
CA LEU A 399 20.51 -31.42 27.28
C LEU A 399 19.34 -32.27 26.77
N ARG A 400 19.60 -33.09 25.76
CA ARG A 400 18.72 -34.16 25.30
C ARG A 400 19.35 -35.50 25.66
N VAL A 401 18.63 -36.35 26.39
CA VAL A 401 19.03 -37.72 26.69
C VAL A 401 18.14 -38.66 25.88
N VAL A 402 18.75 -39.42 24.98
CA VAL A 402 18.09 -40.36 24.10
C VAL A 402 18.37 -41.78 24.62
N HIS A 403 17.34 -42.58 24.74
CA HIS A 403 17.39 -43.98 25.18
C HIS A 403 16.48 -44.83 24.29
N ARG A 404 16.50 -46.15 24.48
CA ARG A 404 15.78 -47.08 23.58
C ARG A 404 14.27 -46.86 23.55
N GLU A 405 13.68 -46.43 24.66
CA GLU A 405 12.24 -46.22 24.81
C GLU A 405 11.77 -44.82 24.40
N GLY A 406 12.70 -43.88 24.16
CA GLY A 406 12.36 -42.51 23.81
C GLY A 406 13.46 -41.50 24.13
N GLU A 407 13.05 -40.28 24.43
CA GLU A 407 13.96 -39.20 24.78
C GLU A 407 13.35 -38.25 25.81
N VAL A 408 14.25 -37.65 26.59
CA VAL A 408 13.93 -36.62 27.57
C VAL A 408 14.86 -35.42 27.40
N THR A 409 14.39 -34.24 27.76
CA THR A 409 15.04 -32.96 27.49
C THR A 409 15.03 -32.09 28.73
N ARG A 410 16.09 -31.29 28.92
CA ARG A 410 16.16 -30.29 29.99
C ARG A 410 16.98 -29.08 29.58
N LYS A 411 16.44 -27.91 29.89
CA LYS A 411 17.17 -26.64 29.80
C LYS A 411 18.11 -26.49 30.98
N LEU A 412 19.36 -26.14 30.72
CA LEU A 412 20.39 -25.89 31.73
C LEU A 412 21.02 -24.52 31.49
N VAL A 413 21.50 -23.91 32.58
CA VAL A 413 22.29 -22.67 32.53
C VAL A 413 23.66 -23.00 33.07
N LEU A 414 24.64 -23.08 32.17
CA LEU A 414 26.05 -23.31 32.50
C LEU A 414 26.71 -21.96 32.81
N ARG A 415 27.56 -21.96 33.83
CA ARG A 415 28.23 -20.76 34.36
C ARG A 415 29.72 -20.95 34.40
#